data_AF-A0A3B9SU21-F1
#
_entry.id   AF-A0A3B9SU21-F1
#
_cell.length_a   1.000
_cell.length_b   1.000
_cell.length_c   1.000
_cell.angle_alpha   90.00
_cell.angle_beta   90.00
_cell.angle_gamma   90.00
#
_symmetry.space_group_name_H-M   'P 1'
#
loop_
_entity.id
_entity.type
_entity.pdbx_description
1 polymer ?
#
loop_
_entity_poly.entity_id
_entity_poly.type
_entity_poly.pdbx_seq_one_letter_code
_entity_poly.pdbx_strand_id
1 'polypeptide(L)'
;MFCLAIKIEFLDRLLGLTYSTPRNKIQTCVERISTMLKNHEEVDQELIMVRFNEFNDSSLDIFLYFYTKTTSWPEYLRVKENINYNIMEILEQEDVSIAFPSRSIYLEQSK
;
A
#
# COMPACT_ATOMS: atom_id res chain seq x y z
N MET A 1 1.36 -20.00 -29.90
CA MET A 1 0.16 -19.94 -29.04
C MET A 1 0.61 -19.56 -27.63
N PHE A 2 1.01 -18.30 -27.42
CA PHE A 2 1.26 -17.77 -26.08
C PHE A 2 -0.03 -17.09 -25.65
N CYS A 3 -0.82 -17.75 -24.79
CA CYS A 3 -1.87 -17.09 -24.06
C CYS A 3 -1.16 -16.17 -23.05
N LEU A 4 -0.99 -14.90 -23.39
CA LEU A 4 -0.68 -13.88 -22.39
C LEU A 4 -1.93 -13.78 -21.51
N ALA A 5 -1.97 -14.55 -20.42
CA ALA A 5 -2.96 -14.34 -19.38
C ALA A 5 -2.78 -12.89 -18.90
N ILE A 6 -3.76 -12.04 -19.20
CA ILE A 6 -3.77 -10.64 -18.75
C ILE A 6 -3.96 -10.69 -17.24
N LYS A 7 -2.86 -10.64 -16.47
CA LYS A 7 -2.90 -10.56 -15.01
C LYS A 7 -3.44 -9.18 -14.62
N ILE A 8 -4.28 -9.12 -13.58
CA ILE A 8 -4.84 -7.85 -13.11
C ILE A 8 -3.83 -7.17 -12.18
N GLU A 9 -3.50 -5.91 -12.47
CA GLU A 9 -2.63 -5.06 -11.65
C GLU A 9 -3.35 -4.61 -10.37
N PHE A 10 -2.63 -4.55 -9.26
CA PHE A 10 -3.15 -3.92 -8.05
C PHE A 10 -3.27 -2.40 -8.24
N LEU A 11 -4.50 -1.88 -8.17
CA LEU A 11 -4.77 -0.47 -8.53
C LEU A 11 -4.48 0.52 -7.39
N ASP A 12 -4.47 0.09 -6.13
CA ASP A 12 -4.25 0.96 -4.96
C ASP A 12 -2.75 1.06 -4.65
N ARG A 13 -1.99 1.67 -5.55
CA ARG A 13 -0.52 1.57 -5.56
C ARG A 13 0.19 2.42 -4.51
N LEU A 14 -0.48 3.41 -3.93
CA LEU A 14 0.12 4.33 -2.97
C LEU A 14 -0.61 4.23 -1.63
N LEU A 15 0.14 3.82 -0.61
CA LEU A 15 -0.30 3.78 0.77
C LEU A 15 0.35 4.96 1.52
N GLY A 16 -0.43 6.01 1.76
CA GLY A 16 0.04 7.20 2.47
C GLY A 16 0.00 7.02 3.98
N LEU A 17 1.14 7.22 4.65
CA LEU A 17 1.27 7.21 6.10
C LEU A 17 1.39 8.65 6.64
N THR A 18 1.03 8.86 7.91
CA THR A 18 1.19 10.18 8.55
C THR A 18 2.65 10.64 8.64
N TYR A 19 2.91 11.94 8.55
CA TYR A 19 4.26 12.50 8.73
C TYR A 19 4.86 12.29 10.14
N SER A 20 4.02 12.00 11.14
CA SER A 20 4.45 11.61 12.47
C SER A 20 5.03 10.19 12.54
N THR A 21 4.88 9.38 11.49
CA THR A 21 5.36 7.99 11.49
C THR A 21 6.89 7.95 11.50
N PRO A 22 7.53 7.33 12.52
CA PRO A 22 8.98 7.23 12.59
C PRO A 22 9.56 6.38 11.45
N ARG A 23 10.77 6.74 10.97
CA ARG A 23 11.47 6.03 9.88
C ARG A 23 11.52 4.51 10.08
N ASN A 24 11.86 4.04 11.28
CA ASN A 24 11.98 2.60 11.56
C ASN A 24 10.64 1.88 11.38
N LYS A 25 9.52 2.51 11.73
CA LYS A 25 8.18 1.95 11.52
C LYS A 25 7.82 1.86 10.04
N ILE A 26 8.19 2.86 9.24
CA ILE A 26 8.03 2.80 7.78
C ILE A 26 8.81 1.62 7.19
N GLN A 27 10.07 1.44 7.62
CA GLN A 27 10.90 0.30 7.18
C GLN A 27 10.27 -1.04 7.54
N THR A 28 9.78 -1.18 8.79
CA THR A 28 9.08 -2.39 9.23
C THR A 28 7.81 -2.64 8.42
N CYS A 29 7.00 -1.61 8.16
CA CYS A 29 5.79 -1.74 7.34
C CYS A 29 6.12 -2.23 5.91
N VAL A 30 7.14 -1.63 5.27
CA VAL A 30 7.60 -2.04 3.94
C VAL A 30 8.01 -3.51 3.91
N GLU A 31 8.80 -3.95 4.90
CA GLU A 31 9.27 -5.34 5.00
C GLU A 31 8.11 -6.32 5.26
N ARG A 32 7.23 -5.99 6.20
CA ARG A 32 6.09 -6.84 6.58
C ARG A 32 5.08 -6.97 5.45
N ILE A 33 4.74 -5.86 4.77
CA ILE A 33 3.85 -5.88 3.60
C ILE A 33 4.50 -6.69 2.46
N SER A 34 5.80 -6.49 2.20
CA SER A 34 6.51 -7.30 1.20
C SER A 34 6.48 -8.79 1.53
N THR A 35 6.61 -9.14 2.81
CA THR A 35 6.62 -10.54 3.26
C THR A 35 5.23 -11.15 3.14
N MET A 36 4.19 -10.41 3.55
CA MET A 36 2.80 -10.83 3.40
C MET A 36 2.45 -11.12 1.93
N LEU A 37 2.80 -10.23 0.99
CA LEU A 37 2.55 -10.44 -0.44
C LEU A 37 3.31 -11.64 -1.03
N LYS A 38 4.56 -11.85 -0.59
CA LYS A 38 5.38 -13.01 -1.01
C LYS A 38 4.83 -14.35 -0.52
N ASN A 39 4.08 -14.33 0.57
CA ASN A 39 3.45 -15.52 1.14
C ASN A 39 1.97 -15.67 0.72
N HIS A 40 1.43 -14.72 -0.03
CA HIS A 40 0.02 -14.73 -0.42
C HIS A 40 -0.19 -15.60 -1.66
N GLU A 41 -0.96 -16.69 -1.52
CA GLU A 41 -1.13 -17.69 -2.58
C GLU A 41 -1.78 -17.15 -3.86
N GLU A 42 -2.60 -16.10 -3.74
CA GLU A 42 -3.30 -15.50 -4.89
C GLU A 42 -2.54 -14.34 -5.55
N VAL A 43 -1.38 -13.97 -5.00
CA VAL A 43 -0.47 -12.97 -5.58
C VAL A 43 0.51 -13.65 -6.52
N ASP A 44 0.73 -13.02 -7.66
CA ASP A 44 1.72 -13.45 -8.62
C ASP A 44 3.14 -13.16 -8.11
N GLN A 45 3.95 -14.20 -8.02
CA GLN A 45 5.25 -14.15 -7.37
C GLN A 45 6.39 -13.72 -8.30
N GLU A 46 6.11 -13.50 -9.60
CA GLU A 46 7.14 -13.05 -10.56
C GLU A 46 7.56 -11.60 -10.32
N LEU A 47 6.64 -10.76 -9.83
CA LEU A 47 6.90 -9.34 -9.63
C LEU A 47 6.16 -8.79 -8.42
N ILE A 48 6.92 -8.48 -7.36
CA ILE A 48 6.43 -7.81 -6.15
C ILE A 48 7.41 -6.69 -5.80
N MET A 49 6.94 -5.45 -5.82
CA MET A 49 7.67 -4.29 -5.36
C MET A 49 6.90 -3.60 -4.24
N VAL A 50 7.56 -3.44 -3.10
CA VAL A 50 7.09 -2.64 -1.96
C VAL A 50 8.24 -1.73 -1.57
N ARG A 51 8.07 -0.41 -1.67
CA ARG A 51 9.14 0.58 -1.42
C ARG A 51 8.58 1.81 -0.74
N PHE A 52 9.33 2.41 0.18
CA PHE A 52 9.10 3.81 0.49
C PHE A 52 9.39 4.63 -0.77
N ASN A 53 8.44 5.47 -1.18
CA ASN A 53 8.45 6.09 -2.51
C ASN A 53 8.74 7.59 -2.43
N GLU A 54 7.91 8.33 -1.70
CA GLU A 54 7.97 9.79 -1.73
C GLU A 54 7.47 10.42 -0.43
N PHE A 55 7.92 11.66 -0.24
CA PHE A 55 7.36 12.61 0.71
C PHE A 55 6.33 13.44 -0.06
N ASN A 56 5.06 13.08 0.05
CA ASN A 56 3.95 13.71 -0.67
C ASN A 56 3.38 14.90 0.13
N ASP A 57 2.51 15.71 -0.46
CA ASP A 57 1.99 16.96 0.13
C ASP A 57 1.36 16.76 1.52
N SER A 58 0.80 15.59 1.80
CA SER A 58 0.14 15.28 3.08
C SER A 58 0.44 13.88 3.62
N SER A 59 1.40 13.16 3.04
CA SER A 59 1.70 11.77 3.41
C SER A 59 3.15 11.34 3.13
N LEU A 60 3.56 10.28 3.83
CA LEU A 60 4.77 9.50 3.56
C LEU A 60 4.34 8.23 2.82
N ASP A 61 4.61 8.15 1.52
CA ASP A 61 3.98 7.14 0.67
C ASP A 61 4.83 5.87 0.55
N ILE A 62 4.18 4.72 0.76
CA ILE A 62 4.68 3.41 0.38
C ILE A 62 4.07 3.03 -0.98
N PHE A 63 4.92 2.75 -1.95
CA PHE A 63 4.54 2.25 -3.26
C PHE A 63 4.43 0.72 -3.27
N LEU A 64 3.31 0.22 -3.80
CA LEU A 64 2.96 -1.18 -3.98
C LEU A 64 2.76 -1.46 -5.48
N TYR A 65 3.47 -2.46 -6.00
CA TYR A 65 3.33 -2.91 -7.37
C TYR A 65 3.48 -4.42 -7.49
N PHE A 66 2.38 -5.09 -7.84
CA PHE A 66 2.30 -6.53 -8.00
C PHE A 66 1.04 -6.88 -8.82
N TYR A 67 0.93 -8.15 -9.19
CA TYR A 67 -0.22 -8.70 -9.90
C TYR A 67 -0.92 -9.78 -9.09
N THR A 68 -2.22 -9.95 -9.30
CA THR A 68 -2.93 -11.15 -8.82
C THR A 68 -2.84 -12.28 -9.85
N LYS A 69 -2.88 -13.53 -9.41
CA LYS A 69 -2.94 -14.70 -10.31
C LYS A 69 -4.26 -14.79 -11.08
N THR A 70 -5.34 -14.26 -10.49
CA THR A 70 -6.67 -14.27 -11.12
C THR A 70 -6.80 -13.23 -12.23
N THR A 71 -7.58 -13.58 -13.24
CA THR A 71 -8.04 -12.69 -14.33
C THR A 71 -9.54 -12.39 -14.24
N SER A 72 -10.23 -12.96 -13.24
CA SER A 72 -11.64 -12.73 -12.94
C SER A 72 -11.79 -11.49 -12.08
N TRP A 73 -12.55 -10.50 -12.55
CA TRP A 73 -12.75 -9.24 -11.83
C TRP A 73 -13.39 -9.42 -10.44
N PRO A 74 -14.46 -10.24 -10.25
CA PRO A 74 -14.98 -10.53 -8.92
C PRO A 74 -13.96 -11.15 -7.96
N GLU A 75 -13.17 -12.11 -8.43
CA GLU A 75 -12.11 -12.72 -7.60
C GLU A 75 -11.01 -11.72 -7.28
N TYR A 76 -10.62 -10.89 -8.23
CA TYR A 76 -9.67 -9.81 -8.01
C TYR A 76 -10.13 -8.89 -6.88
N LEU A 77 -11.42 -8.49 -6.87
CA LEU A 77 -11.95 -7.64 -5.81
C LEU A 77 -11.87 -8.30 -4.43
N ARG A 78 -12.14 -9.61 -4.33
CA ARG A 78 -11.98 -10.37 -3.09
C ARG A 78 -10.51 -10.45 -2.64
N VAL A 79 -9.59 -10.74 -3.56
CA VAL A 79 -8.15 -10.79 -3.26
C VAL A 79 -7.66 -9.41 -2.82
N LYS A 80 -8.08 -8.35 -3.51
CA LYS A 80 -7.77 -6.97 -3.18
C LYS A 80 -8.26 -6.60 -1.78
N GLU A 81 -9.49 -6.95 -1.45
CA GLU A 81 -10.06 -6.74 -0.11
C GLU A 81 -9.23 -7.46 0.98
N ASN A 82 -8.90 -8.74 0.76
CA ASN A 82 -8.07 -9.49 1.71
C ASN A 82 -6.69 -8.85 1.92
N ILE A 83 -6.02 -8.46 0.85
CA ILE A 83 -4.72 -7.78 0.91
C ILE A 83 -4.83 -6.45 1.66
N ASN A 84 -5.89 -5.67 1.41
CA ASN A 84 -6.12 -4.41 2.10
C ASN A 84 -6.31 -4.63 3.61
N TYR A 85 -7.08 -5.64 4.02
CA TYR A 85 -7.23 -5.97 5.44
C TYR A 85 -5.91 -6.42 6.09
N ASN A 86 -5.11 -7.24 5.41
CA ASN A 86 -3.79 -7.63 5.92
C ASN A 86 -2.85 -6.43 6.06
N ILE A 87 -2.91 -5.47 5.14
CA ILE A 87 -2.16 -4.20 5.25
C ILE A 87 -2.64 -3.40 6.46
N MET A 88 -3.96 -3.25 6.64
CA MET A 88 -4.52 -2.56 7.81
C MET A 88 -4.06 -3.20 9.12
N GLU A 89 -4.09 -4.53 9.23
CA GLU A 89 -3.63 -5.25 10.40
C GLU A 89 -2.13 -5.00 10.67
N ILE A 90 -1.27 -5.00 9.64
CA ILE A 90 0.15 -4.68 9.78
C ILE A 90 0.34 -3.26 10.33
N LEU A 91 -0.40 -2.28 9.79
CA LEU A 91 -0.31 -0.89 10.24
C LEU A 91 -0.76 -0.74 11.70
N GLU A 92 -1.87 -1.38 12.07
CA GLU A 92 -2.39 -1.38 13.44
C GLU A 92 -1.37 -1.99 14.42
N GLN A 93 -0.79 -3.14 14.08
CA GLN A 93 0.22 -3.79 14.92
C GLN A 93 1.52 -2.97 15.05
N GLU A 94 1.82 -2.14 14.05
CA GLU A 94 2.96 -1.23 14.09
C GLU A 94 2.64 0.14 14.72
N ASP A 95 1.40 0.40 15.13
CA ASP A 95 0.92 1.71 15.61
C ASP A 95 1.16 2.83 14.58
N VAL A 96 0.82 2.54 13.32
CA VAL A 96 0.98 3.46 12.19
C VAL A 96 -0.40 3.84 11.65
N SER A 97 -0.64 5.14 11.48
CA SER A 97 -1.88 5.68 10.94
C SER A 97 -1.77 5.98 9.44
N ILE A 98 -2.86 5.74 8.72
CA ILE A 98 -3.03 6.19 7.33
C ILE A 98 -3.20 7.71 7.31
N ALA A 99 -2.54 8.36 6.37
CA ALA A 99 -2.70 9.79 6.14
C ALA A 99 -4.05 10.10 5.50
N PHE A 100 -4.72 11.11 6.02
CA PHE A 100 -5.86 11.75 5.37
C PHE A 100 -5.39 13.09 4.79
N PRO A 101 -5.97 13.55 3.66
CA PRO A 101 -5.71 14.89 3.14
C PRO A 101 -5.89 15.92 4.26
N SER A 102 -4.83 16.66 4.58
CA SER A 102 -4.84 17.64 5.66
C SER A 102 -4.33 18.98 5.14
N ARG A 103 -4.82 20.07 5.72
CA ARG A 103 -4.38 21.42 5.39
C ARG A 103 -4.18 22.20 6.68
N SER A 104 -3.00 22.78 6.83
CA SER A 104 -2.73 23.75 7.90
C SER A 104 -3.19 25.13 7.44
N ILE A 105 -4.17 25.71 8.13
CA ILE A 105 -4.64 27.07 7.86
C ILE A 105 -3.90 28.02 8.81
N TYR A 106 -3.03 28.86 8.24
CA TYR A 106 -2.40 29.96 8.98
C TYR A 106 -3.33 31.17 8.95
N LEU A 107 -3.95 31.48 10.10
CA LEU A 107 -4.75 32.70 10.25
C LEU A 107 -3.83 33.86 10.58
N GLU A 108 -3.56 34.69 9.58
CA GLU A 108 -2.82 35.94 9.77
C GLU A 108 -3.77 36.99 10.37
N GLN A 109 -3.53 37.38 11.63
CA GLN A 109 -4.26 38.49 12.24
C GLN A 109 -3.73 39.80 11.69
N SER A 110 -4.48 40.40 10.76
CA SER A 110 -4.27 41.79 10.35
C SER A 110 -4.62 42.70 11.54
N LYS A 111 -3.65 43.53 11.96
CA LYS A 111 -3.87 44.60 12.93
C LYS A 111 -4.73 45.72 12.37
#